data_AF-A0A2S7ZJ99-F1
#
_entry.id   AF-A0A2S7ZJ99-F1
#
_cell.length_a   1.000
_cell.length_b   1.000
_cell.length_c   1.000
_cell.angle_alpha   90.00
_cell.angle_beta   90.00
_cell.angle_gamma   90.00
#
_symmetry.space_group_name_H-M   'P 1'
#
loop_
_entity.id
_entity.type
_entity.pdbx_description
1 polymer ?
#
loop_
_entity_poly.entity_id
_entity_poly.type
_entity_poly.pdbx_seq_one_letter_code
_entity_poly.pdbx_strand_id
1 'polypeptide(L)'
;MKKYTRKKYMKILNKEDIMEIYLLMDKLNEIFHDPTRSEDINVIKKFGDTYYPTIHKLYYKTLWNALTIEQRKEILGEDFTYENYGKYD
;
A
#
# COMPACT_ATOMS: atom_id res chain seq x y z
N MET A 1 -6.66 -29.96 22.13
CA MET A 1 -6.22 -29.49 20.80
C MET A 1 -5.62 -28.10 20.96
N LYS A 2 -4.36 -27.92 20.54
CA LYS A 2 -3.63 -26.64 20.68
C LYS A 2 -4.30 -25.58 19.82
N LYS A 3 -4.74 -24.49 20.45
CA LYS A 3 -5.30 -23.29 19.81
C LYS A 3 -4.14 -22.65 19.03
N TYR A 4 -4.06 -22.89 17.73
CA TYR A 4 -3.03 -22.29 16.87
C TYR A 4 -3.14 -20.78 16.98
N THR A 5 -2.20 -20.17 17.70
CA THR A 5 -1.98 -18.74 17.72
C THR A 5 -1.60 -18.28 16.31
N ARG A 6 -2.60 -17.97 15.46
CA ARG A 6 -2.41 -17.16 14.25
C ARG A 6 -2.10 -15.71 14.67
N LYS A 7 -0.97 -15.48 15.32
CA LYS A 7 -0.28 -14.20 15.19
C LYS A 7 0.74 -14.40 14.07
N LYS A 8 0.25 -14.44 12.83
CA LYS A 8 1.13 -14.37 11.66
C LYS A 8 1.57 -12.92 11.57
N TYR A 9 2.81 -12.68 11.98
CA TYR A 9 3.41 -11.40 12.33
C TYR A 9 3.04 -10.26 11.38
N MET A 10 2.53 -9.16 11.97
CA MET A 10 2.36 -7.87 11.32
C MET A 10 3.75 -7.24 11.19
N LYS A 11 4.20 -6.91 9.96
CA LYS A 11 5.43 -6.11 9.83
C LYS A 11 5.13 -4.71 10.37
N ILE A 12 5.78 -4.33 11.46
CA ILE A 12 5.71 -2.97 11.99
C ILE A 12 6.43 -2.07 10.99
N LEU A 13 5.76 -1.02 10.52
CA LEU A 13 6.36 0.00 9.67
C LEU A 13 7.47 0.71 10.45
N ASN A 14 8.64 0.85 9.83
CA ASN A 14 9.72 1.63 10.43
C ASN A 14 9.50 3.14 10.17
N LYS A 15 10.37 3.97 10.73
CA LYS A 15 10.28 5.42 10.60
C LYS A 15 10.36 5.83 9.12
N GLU A 16 11.24 5.21 8.35
CA GLU A 16 11.45 5.50 6.94
C GLU A 16 10.20 5.21 6.11
N ASP A 17 9.56 4.06 6.32
CA ASP A 17 8.32 3.66 5.66
C ASP A 17 7.19 4.66 5.96
N ILE A 18 7.05 5.09 7.23
CA ILE A 18 6.06 6.09 7.64
C ILE A 18 6.31 7.44 6.96
N MET A 19 7.57 7.87 6.90
CA MET A 19 7.94 9.14 6.24
C MET A 19 7.66 9.10 4.74
N GLU A 20 7.97 7.99 4.06
CA GLU A 20 7.68 7.83 2.63
C GLU A 20 6.18 7.87 2.35
N ILE A 21 5.36 7.20 3.19
CA ILE A 21 3.90 7.23 3.09
C ILE A 21 3.40 8.66 3.26
N TYR A 22 3.87 9.37 4.29
CA TYR A 22 3.44 10.74 4.55
C TYR A 22 3.75 11.68 3.38
N LEU A 23 4.98 11.62 2.85
CA LEU A 23 5.37 12.45 1.71
C LEU A 23 4.55 12.15 0.44
N LEU A 24 4.21 10.87 0.21
CA LEU A 24 3.32 10.52 -0.89
C LEU A 24 1.91 11.09 -0.67
N MET A 25 1.37 10.99 0.55
CA MET A 25 0.06 11.54 0.91
C MET A 25 0.02 13.07 0.78
N ASP A 26 1.09 13.77 1.16
CA ASP A 26 1.23 15.22 0.97
C ASP A 26 1.13 15.60 -0.52
N LYS A 27 1.81 14.85 -1.40
CA LYS A 27 1.78 15.11 -2.85
C LYS A 27 0.45 14.74 -3.50
N LEU A 28 -0.23 13.71 -3.00
CA LEU A 28 -1.61 13.43 -3.40
C LEU A 28 -2.55 14.56 -2.96
N ASN A 29 -2.40 15.06 -1.73
CA ASN A 29 -3.17 16.19 -1.24
C ASN A 29 -2.94 17.44 -2.12
N GLU A 30 -1.70 17.74 -2.52
CA GLU A 30 -1.38 18.82 -3.45
C GLU A 30 -2.09 18.72 -4.82
N ILE A 31 -2.47 17.52 -5.26
CA ILE A 31 -3.21 17.29 -6.50
C ILE A 31 -4.71 17.39 -6.28
N PHE A 32 -5.23 16.78 -5.20
CA PHE A 32 -6.67 16.64 -5.01
C PHE A 32 -7.33 17.78 -4.22
N HIS A 33 -6.56 18.61 -3.49
CA HIS A 33 -7.11 19.79 -2.82
C HIS A 33 -7.50 20.91 -3.80
N ASP A 34 -6.93 20.90 -5.01
CA ASP A 34 -7.24 21.83 -6.09
C ASP A 34 -7.83 21.05 -7.28
N PRO A 35 -9.16 21.14 -7.52
CA PRO A 35 -9.83 20.39 -8.59
C PRO A 35 -9.17 20.59 -9.96
N THR A 36 -8.66 21.78 -10.25
CA THR A 36 -8.04 22.09 -11.55
C THR A 36 -6.78 21.27 -11.80
N ARG A 37 -6.01 20.96 -10.75
CA ARG A 37 -4.81 20.11 -10.84
C ARG A 37 -5.15 18.65 -11.05
N SER A 38 -6.23 18.18 -10.41
CA SER A 38 -6.67 16.79 -10.58
C SER A 38 -7.21 16.50 -11.99
N GLU A 39 -7.71 17.52 -12.68
CA GLU A 39 -8.19 17.45 -14.06
C GLU A 39 -7.07 17.65 -15.11
N ASP A 40 -5.91 18.21 -14.71
CA ASP A 40 -4.78 18.40 -15.61
C ASP A 40 -3.98 17.10 -15.82
N ILE A 41 -4.13 16.53 -17.01
CA ILE A 41 -3.43 15.30 -17.42
C ILE A 41 -1.90 15.39 -17.32
N ASN A 42 -1.30 16.57 -17.50
CA ASN A 42 0.15 16.73 -17.40
C ASN A 42 0.62 16.66 -15.95
N VAL A 43 -0.17 17.21 -15.02
CA VAL A 43 0.07 17.08 -13.58
C VAL A 43 -0.01 15.61 -13.16
N ILE A 44 -1.06 14.90 -13.60
CA ILE A 44 -1.23 13.48 -13.28
C ILE A 44 -0.12 12.61 -13.88
N LYS A 45 0.25 12.83 -15.15
CA LYS A 45 1.37 12.12 -15.79
C LYS A 45 2.68 12.33 -15.03
N LYS A 46 3.01 13.60 -14.74
CA LYS A 46 4.23 13.93 -14.00
C LYS A 46 4.25 13.28 -12.61
N PHE A 47 3.11 13.27 -11.92
CA PHE A 47 2.98 12.58 -10.64
C PHE A 47 3.24 11.08 -10.78
N GLY A 48 2.60 10.43 -11.77
CA GLY A 48 2.83 9.02 -12.08
C GLY A 48 4.30 8.72 -12.33
N ASP A 49 4.93 9.43 -13.26
CA ASP A 49 6.34 9.22 -13.62
C ASP A 49 7.28 9.42 -12.42
N THR A 50 6.99 10.38 -11.55
CA THR A 50 7.83 10.73 -10.40
C THR A 50 7.66 9.75 -9.23
N TYR A 51 6.42 9.40 -8.91
CA TYR A 51 6.10 8.72 -7.64
C TYR A 51 5.69 7.25 -7.81
N TYR A 52 5.49 6.75 -9.02
CA TYR A 52 5.15 5.33 -9.24
C TYR A 52 6.15 4.35 -8.61
N PRO A 53 7.48 4.58 -8.65
CA PRO A 53 8.43 3.70 -7.95
C PRO A 53 8.15 3.60 -6.44
N THR A 54 7.85 4.72 -5.79
CA THR A 54 7.49 4.77 -4.36
C THR A 54 6.14 4.09 -4.11
N ILE A 55 5.14 4.36 -4.95
CA ILE A 55 3.82 3.71 -4.88
C ILE A 55 3.98 2.19 -4.98
N HIS A 56 4.75 1.70 -5.96
CA HIS A 56 4.97 0.28 -6.18
C HIS A 56 5.69 -0.38 -5.00
N LYS A 57 6.75 0.26 -4.47
CA LYS A 57 7.45 -0.21 -3.26
C LYS A 57 6.50 -0.28 -2.07
N LEU A 58 5.75 0.79 -1.81
CA LEU A 58 4.83 0.86 -0.68
C LEU A 58 3.72 -0.18 -0.80
N TYR A 59 3.08 -0.27 -1.97
CA TYR A 59 1.99 -1.20 -2.21
C TYR A 59 2.44 -2.66 -2.04
N TYR A 60 3.41 -3.13 -2.83
CA TYR A 60 3.72 -4.56 -2.87
C TYR A 60 4.65 -5.05 -1.75
N LYS A 61 5.57 -4.20 -1.28
CA LYS A 61 6.67 -4.65 -0.39
C LYS A 61 6.52 -4.18 1.05
N THR A 62 5.73 -3.13 1.28
CA THR A 62 5.67 -2.44 2.58
C THR A 62 4.30 -2.59 3.22
N LEU A 63 3.29 -1.92 2.68
CA LEU A 63 1.92 -1.90 3.18
C LEU A 63 1.29 -3.29 3.08
N TRP A 64 1.38 -3.96 1.93
CA TRP A 64 0.85 -5.32 1.81
C TRP A 64 1.42 -6.26 2.87
N ASN A 65 2.72 -6.16 3.12
CA ASN A 65 3.42 -6.99 4.12
C ASN A 65 3.14 -6.57 5.56
N ALA A 66 2.68 -5.34 5.79
CA ALA A 66 2.21 -4.88 7.10
C ALA A 66 0.80 -5.39 7.42
N LEU A 67 -0.01 -5.77 6.44
CA LEU A 67 -1.37 -6.27 6.67
C LEU A 67 -1.38 -7.73 7.15
N THR A 68 -2.31 -8.04 8.06
CA THR A 68 -2.61 -9.42 8.47
C THR A 68 -3.27 -10.21 7.33
N ILE A 69 -3.35 -11.54 7.47
CA ILE A 69 -4.07 -12.36 6.49
C ILE A 69 -5.54 -11.94 6.42
N GLU A 70 -6.17 -11.70 7.57
CA GLU A 70 -7.58 -11.33 7.67
C GLU A 70 -7.83 -10.00 6.94
N GLN A 71 -6.98 -8.99 7.14
CA GLN A 71 -7.10 -7.70 6.43
C GLN A 71 -6.90 -7.84 4.92
N ARG A 72 -5.96 -8.68 4.47
CA ARG A 72 -5.77 -8.96 3.03
C ARG A 72 -6.98 -9.65 2.42
N LYS A 73 -7.61 -10.58 3.16
CA LYS A 73 -8.86 -11.25 2.76
C LYS A 73 -10.01 -10.27 2.63
N GLU A 74 -10.15 -9.34 3.57
CA GLU A 74 -11.17 -8.28 3.50
C GLU A 74 -10.99 -7.40 2.26
N ILE A 75 -9.74 -7.04 1.90
CA ILE A 75 -9.44 -6.21 0.73
C ILE A 75 -9.69 -6.95 -0.59
N LEU A 76 -9.31 -8.23 -0.68
CA LEU A 76 -9.41 -9.01 -1.93
C LEU A 76 -10.78 -9.66 -2.15
N GLY A 77 -11.67 -9.63 -1.15
CA GLY A 77 -12.86 -10.48 -1.11
C GLY A 77 -12.52 -11.92 -0.73
N GLU A 78 -13.56 -12.73 -0.45
CA GLU A 78 -13.44 -14.07 0.18
C GLU A 78 -12.54 -15.09 -0.55
N ASP A 79 -12.04 -14.79 -1.75
CA ASP A 79 -11.24 -15.69 -2.61
C ASP A 79 -9.72 -15.71 -2.33
N PHE A 80 -9.22 -15.03 -1.29
CA PHE A 80 -7.78 -15.09 -0.97
C PHE A 80 -7.35 -16.46 -0.39
N THR A 81 -6.71 -17.27 -1.23
CA THR A 81 -5.92 -18.44 -0.85
C THR A 81 -4.42 -18.12 -0.87
N TYR A 82 -3.65 -18.67 0.07
CA TYR A 82 -2.20 -18.42 0.18
C TYR A 82 -1.44 -18.89 -1.08
N GLU A 83 -1.99 -19.86 -1.81
CA GLU A 83 -1.42 -20.43 -3.02
C GLU A 83 -1.41 -19.44 -4.20
N ASN A 84 -2.38 -18.52 -4.27
CA ASN A 84 -2.54 -17.58 -5.38
C ASN A 84 -1.74 -16.27 -5.20
N TYR A 85 -1.50 -15.85 -3.95
CA TYR A 85 -0.97 -14.50 -3.65
C TYR A 85 0.17 -14.47 -2.62
N GLY A 86 0.54 -15.62 -2.05
CA GLY A 86 1.59 -15.75 -1.03
C GLY A 86 3.02 -15.81 -1.58
N LYS A 87 3.25 -15.52 -2.87
CA LYS A 87 4.56 -15.64 -3.53
C LYS A 87 5.43 -14.39 -3.52
N TYR A 88 5.00 -13.32 -2.87
CA TYR A 88 5.84 -12.13 -2.72
C TYR A 88 6.57 -12.19 -1.38
N ASP A 89 7.49 -13.16 -1.28
CA ASP A 89 8.53 -13.20 -0.25
C ASP A 89 9.68 -12.23 -0.62
#